data_AF-A0A1I3EY61-F1
#
_entry.id   AF-A0A1I3EY61-F1
#
_cell.length_a   1.000
_cell.length_b   1.000
_cell.length_c   1.000
_cell.angle_alpha   90.00
_cell.angle_beta   90.00
_cell.angle_gamma   90.00
#
_symmetry.space_group_name_H-M   'P 1'
#
loop_
_entity.id
_entity.type
_entity.pdbx_description
1 polymer ?
#
loop_
_entity_poly.entity_id
_entity_poly.type
_entity_poly.pdbx_seq_one_letter_code
_entity_poly.pdbx_strand_id
1 'polypeptide(L)' 'MAHFPDGTLAVKRAAERRTTGWWLLSDAPDVGVDSRHRGVIADVDVIAVALVRIWPRPRRL' A
#
# COMPACT_ATOMS: atom_id res chain seq x y z
N MET A 1 -5.36 0.24 0.76
CA MET A 1 -6.05 0.41 -0.53
C MET A 1 -5.90 1.86 -0.92
N ALA A 2 -5.39 2.13 -2.12
CA ALA A 2 -5.14 3.48 -2.57
C ALA A 2 -5.34 3.61 -4.08
N HIS A 3 -5.71 4.82 -4.51
CA HIS A 3 -5.62 5.22 -5.91
C HIS A 3 -4.18 5.56 -6.27
N PHE A 4 -3.72 4.98 -7.37
CA PHE A 4 -2.45 5.34 -7.98
C PHE A 4 -2.68 6.40 -9.07
N PRO A 5 -1.65 7.19 -9.42
CA PRO A 5 -1.77 8.26 -10.42
C PRO A 5 -2.27 7.83 -11.80
N ASP A 6 -2.16 6.55 -12.13
CA ASP A 6 -2.64 5.95 -13.38
C ASP A 6 -4.12 5.51 -13.31
N GLY A 7 -4.83 5.85 -12.23
CA GLY A 7 -6.21 5.46 -11.97
C GLY A 7 -6.36 4.06 -11.37
N THR A 8 -5.27 3.30 -11.20
CA THR A 8 -5.33 1.94 -10.64
C THR A 8 -5.71 2.00 -9.16
N LEU A 9 -6.62 1.12 -8.77
CA LEU A 9 -7.03 0.94 -7.39
C LEU A 9 -6.47 -0.38 -6.84
N ALA A 10 -5.58 -0.30 -5.85
CA ALA A 10 -4.89 -1.49 -5.35
C ALA A 10 -4.64 -1.46 -3.84
N VAL A 11 -4.49 -2.65 -3.26
CA VAL A 11 -3.93 -2.83 -1.91
C VAL A 11 -2.43 -3.07 -2.05
N LYS A 12 -1.64 -2.31 -1.30
CA LYS A 12 -0.19 -2.42 -1.18
C LYS A 12 0.20 -2.29 0.29
N ARG A 13 1.41 -2.71 0.63
CA ARG A 13 1.95 -2.59 1.98
C ARG A 13 2.28 -1.13 2.28
N ALA A 14 1.74 -0.59 3.36
CA ALA A 14 2.13 0.72 3.87
C ALA A 14 3.49 0.60 4.59
N ALA A 15 4.57 0.93 3.89
CA ALA A 15 5.92 0.71 4.40
C ALA A 15 6.41 1.86 5.29
N GLU A 16 6.05 3.09 4.95
CA GLU A 16 6.52 4.29 5.66
C GLU A 16 5.51 5.44 5.49
N ARG A 17 5.34 6.25 6.54
CA ARG A 17 4.66 7.55 6.44
C ARG A 17 5.71 8.63 6.14
N ARG A 18 5.46 9.42 5.10
CA ARG A 18 6.29 10.55 4.66
C ARG A 18 5.52 11.86 4.81
N THR A 19 6.23 12.98 4.70
CA THR A 19 5.67 14.33 4.88
C THR A 19 4.44 14.59 4.02
N THR A 20 4.41 14.05 2.79
CA THR A 20 3.34 14.28 1.82
C THR A 20 2.38 13.09 1.64
N GLY A 21 2.49 12.05 2.46
CA GLY A 21 1.61 10.89 2.40
C GLY A 21 2.33 9.56 2.64
N TRP A 22 1.94 8.52 1.93
CA TRP A 22 2.39 7.15 2.18
C TRP A 22 3.35 6.62 1.12
N TRP A 23 4.40 5.97 1.60
CA TRP A 23 5.27 5.14 0.77
C TRP A 23 4.73 3.70 0.78
N LEU A 24 4.25 3.26 -0.38
CA LEU A 24 3.65 1.94 -0.55
C LEU A 24 4.61 1.03 -1.29
N LEU A 25 4.77 -0.21 -0.81
CA LEU A 25 5.61 -1.22 -1.45
C LEU A 25 4.79 -2.43 -1.89
N SER A 26 5.22 -3.04 -2.98
CA SER A 26 4.72 -4.33 -3.42
C SER A 26 5.25 -5.46 -2.54
N ASP A 27 4.43 -6.47 -2.28
CA ASP A 27 4.86 -7.70 -1.63
C ASP A 27 5.71 -8.59 -2.56
N ALA A 28 5.53 -8.46 -3.87
CA ALA A 28 6.36 -9.08 -4.91
C ALA A 28 7.09 -7.97 -5.69
N PRO A 29 8.34 -7.64 -5.33
CA PRO A 29 9.03 -6.47 -5.87
C PRO A 29 9.47 -6.61 -7.33
N ASP A 30 9.71 -7.85 -7.81
CA ASP A 30 10.25 -8.11 -9.16
C ASP A 30 9.24 -7.88 -10.29
N VAL A 31 7.95 -8.01 -9.97
CA VAL A 31 6.83 -7.86 -10.92
C VAL A 31 5.88 -6.73 -10.52
N GLY A 32 6.11 -6.16 -9.34
CA GLY A 32 5.16 -5.31 -8.66
C GLY A 32 5.40 -3.83 -8.92
N VAL A 33 4.33 -3.16 -9.32
CA VAL A 33 4.24 -1.71 -9.35
C VAL A 33 3.94 -1.15 -7.96
N ASP A 34 4.66 -0.10 -7.55
CA ASP A 34 4.53 0.56 -6.24
C ASP A 34 5.14 1.98 -6.23
N SER A 35 5.34 2.57 -5.04
CA SER A 35 5.87 3.93 -4.88
C SER A 35 7.27 4.15 -5.45
N ARG A 36 8.08 3.10 -5.68
CA ARG A 36 9.37 3.26 -6.39
C ARG A 36 9.19 3.72 -7.83
N HIS A 37 8.03 3.41 -8.41
CA HIS A 37 7.68 3.74 -9.79
C HIS A 37 6.75 4.95 -9.90
N ARG A 38 6.00 5.27 -8.83
CA ARG A 38 4.90 6.25 -8.84
C ARG A 38 5.04 7.37 -7.80
N GLY A 39 6.06 7.31 -6.96
CA GLY A 39 6.29 8.25 -5.87
C GLY A 39 5.39 8.01 -4.65
N VAL A 40 5.38 9.02 -3.78
CA VAL A 40 4.54 9.04 -2.57
C VAL A 40 3.07 9.16 -2.98
N ILE A 41 2.21 8.37 -2.34
CA ILE A 41 0.76 8.45 -2.52
C ILE A 41 0.19 9.41 -1.49
N ALA A 42 -0.57 10.42 -1.93
CA ALA A 42 -1.11 11.42 -1.01
C ALA A 42 -2.12 10.80 -0.04
N ASP A 43 -2.29 11.40 1.13
CA ASP A 43 -3.21 10.88 2.15
C ASP A 43 -4.66 10.79 1.65
N VAL A 44 -5.08 11.74 0.81
CA VAL A 44 -6.42 11.75 0.19
C VAL A 44 -6.63 10.57 -0.76
N ASP A 45 -5.56 10.02 -1.33
CA ASP A 45 -5.62 8.89 -2.25
C ASP A 45 -5.60 7.54 -1.52
N VAL A 46 -5.37 7.53 -0.19
CA VAL A 46 -5.47 6.33 0.64
C VAL A 46 -6.91 6.18 1.14
N ILE A 47 -7.62 5.21 0.56
CA ILE A 47 -9.06 5.02 0.79
C ILE A 47 -9.33 4.15 2.02
N ALA A 48 -8.46 3.16 2.27
CA ALA A 48 -8.62 2.25 3.41
C ALA A 48 -7.30 1.60 3.81
N VAL A 49 -7.18 1.22 5.08
CA VAL A 49 -6.05 0.45 5.61
C VAL A 49 -6.52 -0.93 6.02
N ALA A 50 -5.83 -1.97 5.57
CA ALA A 50 -6.09 -3.33 6.03
C ALA A 50 -5.49 -3.51 7.43
N LEU A 51 -6.34 -3.70 8.44
CA LEU A 51 -5.90 -3.78 9.84
C LEU A 51 -5.62 -5.20 10.30
N VAL A 52 -6.39 -6.18 9.81
CA VAL A 52 -6.30 -7.57 10.24
C VAL A 52 -6.51 -8.52 9.06
N ARG A 53 -5.86 -9.69 9.13
CA ARG A 53 -6.09 -10.81 8.21
C ARG A 53 -7.04 -11.80 8.87
N ILE A 54 -8.17 -12.08 8.22
CA ILE A 54 -9.15 -13.04 8.74
C ILE A 54 -8.68 -14.49 8.52
N TRP A 55 -7.98 -14.76 7.41
CA TRP A 55 -7.51 -16.10 7.04
C TRP A 55 -6.18 -16.11 6.25
N PRO A 56 -5.26 -17.08 6.48
CA PRO A 56 -5.23 -17.99 7.62
C PRO A 56 -5.14 -17.17 8.90
N ARG A 57 -5.81 -17.66 9.95
CA ARG A 57 -5.92 -16.90 11.19
C ARG A 57 -4.51 -16.64 11.73
N PRO A 58 -4.17 -15.39 12.12
CA PRO A 58 -2.90 -15.13 12.76
C PRO A 58 -2.84 -15.95 14.05
N ARG A 59 -1.98 -16.98 14.08
CA ARG A 59 -1.64 -17.66 15.33
C ARG A 59 -0.90 -16.63 16.20
N ARG A 60 -1.19 -16.61 17.51
CA ARG A 60 -0.33 -15.86 18.45
C ARG A 60 1.09 -16.41 18.29
N LEU A 61 2.04 -15.50 18.08
CA LEU A 61 3.48 -15.74 18.20
C LEU A 61 3.81 -16.13 19.65
#